data_AF-A0A3N7E4B4-F1
#
_entry.id   AF-A0A3N7E4B4-F1
#
_cell.length_a   1.000
_cell.length_b   1.000
_cell.length_c   1.000
_cell.angle_alpha   90.00
_cell.angle_beta   90.00
_cell.angle_gamma   90.00
#
_symmetry.space_group_name_H-M   'P 1'
#
loop_
_entity.id
_entity.type
_entity.pdbx_description
1 polymer ?
#
loop_
_entity_poly.entity_id
_entity_poly.type
_entity_poly.pdbx_seq_one_letter_code
_entity_poly.pdbx_strand_id
1 'polypeptide(L)'
;MTKTYLQVQKQIAQLQKEADTLRKKEAAGVLARIKEAIAVYGFTAEELGVGVRKTRAAAAPAAKRKGAKKAGAKAASAPRFKDDQGNVWGGRGPRPAWFKAALESGKTPADLAA
;
A
#
# COMPACT_ATOMS: atom_id res chain seq x y z
N MET A 1 -13.15 50.78 9.47
CA MET A 1 -14.07 49.85 8.79
C MET A 1 -13.53 48.43 8.93
N THR A 2 -14.21 47.57 9.67
CA THR A 2 -13.84 46.16 9.84
C THR A 2 -14.20 45.39 8.59
N LYS A 3 -13.29 44.57 8.05
CA LYS A 3 -13.58 43.74 6.86
C LYS A 3 -14.69 42.74 7.18
N THR A 4 -15.65 42.59 6.27
CA THR A 4 -16.71 41.60 6.42
C THR A 4 -16.17 40.20 6.09
N TYR A 5 -16.81 39.18 6.64
CA TYR A 5 -16.46 37.78 6.35
C TYR A 5 -16.42 37.48 4.83
N LEU A 6 -17.38 37.98 4.06
CA LEU A 6 -17.42 37.79 2.60
C LEU A 6 -16.25 38.48 1.88
N GLN A 7 -15.80 39.65 2.37
CA GLN A 7 -14.63 40.33 1.82
C GLN A 7 -13.35 39.54 2.10
N VAL A 8 -13.20 38.99 3.31
CA VAL A 8 -12.07 38.12 3.66
C VAL A 8 -12.06 36.87 2.78
N GLN A 9 -13.22 36.23 2.57
CA GLN A 9 -13.31 35.03 1.73
C GLN A 9 -12.93 35.29 0.26
N LYS A 10 -13.38 36.41 -0.33
CA LYS A 10 -12.95 36.80 -1.69
C LYS A 10 -11.44 37.00 -1.76
N GLN A 11 -10.85 37.64 -0.75
CA GLN A 11 -9.42 37.90 -0.70
C GLN A 11 -8.61 36.60 -0.57
N ILE A 12 -9.08 35.61 0.20
CA ILE A 12 -8.47 34.27 0.28
C ILE A 12 -8.48 33.59 -1.09
N ALA A 13 -9.62 33.57 -1.78
CA ALA A 13 -9.72 32.94 -3.10
C ALA A 13 -8.77 33.57 -4.13
N GLN A 14 -8.58 34.89 -4.05
CA GLN A 14 -7.67 35.61 -4.93
C GLN A 14 -6.21 35.29 -4.61
N LEU A 15 -5.83 35.30 -3.33
CA LEU A 15 -4.49 34.92 -2.87
C LEU A 15 -4.15 33.47 -3.19
N GLN A 16 -5.11 32.55 -3.12
CA GLN A 16 -4.92 31.16 -3.53
C GLN A 16 -4.57 31.04 -5.02
N LYS A 17 -5.30 31.75 -5.89
CA LYS A 17 -5.00 31.78 -7.33
C LYS A 17 -3.63 32.37 -7.63
N GLU A 18 -3.24 33.42 -6.91
CA GLU A 18 -1.91 34.02 -7.03
C GLU A 18 -0.81 33.04 -6.58
N ALA A 19 -1.02 32.37 -5.45
CA ALA A 19 -0.10 31.35 -4.93
C ALA A 19 0.09 30.19 -5.92
N ASP A 20 -0.98 29.70 -6.53
CA ASP A 20 -0.91 28.64 -7.55
C ASP A 20 -0.14 29.10 -8.80
N THR A 21 -0.33 30.35 -9.20
CA THR A 21 0.35 30.93 -10.35
C THR A 21 1.85 31.08 -10.08
N LEU A 22 2.22 31.57 -8.90
CA LEU A 22 3.62 31.67 -8.46
C LEU A 22 4.26 30.29 -8.36
N ARG A 23 3.58 29.32 -7.72
CA ARG A 23 4.04 27.94 -7.63
C ARG A 23 4.36 27.34 -9.00
N LYS A 24 3.50 27.54 -10.00
CA LYS A 24 3.73 27.03 -11.36
C LYS A 24 4.96 27.65 -12.01
N LYS A 25 5.17 28.96 -11.85
CA LYS A 25 6.34 29.67 -12.40
C LYS A 25 7.64 29.19 -11.75
N GLU A 26 7.67 29.11 -10.42
CA GLU A 26 8.83 28.62 -9.67
C GLU A 26 9.12 27.15 -9.97
N ALA A 27 8.07 26.31 -10.01
CA ALA A 27 8.18 24.89 -10.34
C ALA A 27 8.75 24.66 -11.74
N ALA A 28 8.41 25.50 -12.73
CA ALA A 28 8.98 25.39 -14.08
C ALA A 28 10.50 25.61 -14.08
N GLY A 29 10.99 26.60 -13.34
CA GLY A 29 12.44 26.86 -13.22
C GLY A 29 13.18 25.77 -12.44
N VAL A 30 12.58 25.24 -11.37
CA VAL A 30 13.13 24.09 -10.63
C VAL A 30 13.17 22.84 -11.52
N LEU A 31 12.10 22.59 -12.27
CA LEU A 31 12.01 21.46 -13.18
C LEU A 31 13.07 21.52 -14.29
N ALA A 32 13.35 22.71 -14.83
CA ALA A 32 14.41 22.89 -15.81
C ALA A 32 15.79 22.50 -15.25
N ARG A 33 16.12 22.97 -14.02
CA ARG A 33 17.36 22.61 -13.33
C ARG A 33 17.48 21.12 -13.04
N ILE A 34 16.38 20.48 -12.62
CA ILE A 34 16.35 19.03 -12.38
C ILE A 34 16.58 18.28 -13.70
N LYS A 35 15.95 18.70 -14.81
CA LYS A 35 16.14 18.08 -16.12
C LYS A 35 17.59 18.18 -16.61
N GLU A 36 18.23 19.33 -16.42
CA GLU A 36 19.63 19.51 -16.75
C GLU A 36 20.53 18.61 -15.89
N ALA A 37 20.29 18.54 -14.57
CA ALA A 37 21.00 17.64 -13.69
C ALA A 37 20.84 16.16 -14.09
N ILE A 38 19.63 15.74 -14.48
CA ILE A 38 19.39 14.40 -15.03
C ILE A 38 20.20 14.17 -16.30
N ALA A 39 20.26 15.15 -17.21
CA ALA A 39 20.98 15.01 -18.47
C ALA A 39 22.51 14.94 -18.30
N VAL A 40 23.07 15.75 -17.39
CA VAL A 40 24.52 15.83 -17.16
C VAL A 40 25.03 14.65 -16.32
N TYR A 41 24.30 14.30 -15.26
CA TYR A 41 24.77 13.32 -14.27
C TYR A 41 24.07 11.96 -14.38
N GLY A 42 23.06 11.83 -15.24
CA GLY A 42 22.35 10.56 -15.46
C GLY A 42 21.44 10.15 -14.30
N PHE A 43 20.95 11.09 -13.48
CA PHE A 43 20.06 10.77 -12.35
C PHE A 43 18.83 9.98 -12.81
N THR A 44 18.55 8.88 -12.13
CA THR A 44 17.41 8.01 -12.40
C THR A 44 16.22 8.36 -11.50
N ALA A 45 15.02 7.93 -11.88
CA ALA A 45 13.81 8.17 -11.09
C ALA A 45 13.88 7.48 -9.70
N GLU A 46 14.63 6.39 -9.61
CA GLU A 46 14.91 5.64 -8.39
C GLU A 46 15.78 6.43 -7.43
N GLU A 47 16.83 7.09 -7.94
CA GLU A 47 17.77 7.89 -7.14
C GLU A 47 17.15 9.22 -6.67
N LEU A 48 16.30 9.81 -7.51
CA LEU A 48 15.46 10.96 -7.15
C LEU A 48 14.30 10.59 -6.21
N GLY A 49 14.05 9.30 -5.99
CA GLY A 49 12.93 8.81 -5.17
C GLY A 49 11.54 9.15 -5.73
N VAL A 50 11.45 9.58 -7.00
CA VAL A 50 10.21 9.97 -7.69
C VAL A 50 9.63 8.86 -8.57
N GLY A 51 10.31 7.71 -8.66
CA GLY A 51 9.78 6.53 -9.31
C GLY A 51 8.54 5.99 -8.58
N VAL A 52 7.54 5.55 -9.33
CA VAL A 52 6.44 4.75 -8.78
C VAL A 52 7.06 3.47 -8.23
N ARG A 53 7.39 3.44 -6.93
CA ARG A 53 7.31 2.17 -6.21
C ARG A 53 5.91 1.71 -6.50
N LYS A 54 5.80 0.61 -7.25
CA LYS A 54 4.60 -0.20 -7.30
C LYS A 54 4.38 -0.64 -5.86
N THR A 55 3.81 0.25 -5.05
CA THR A 55 3.17 -0.09 -3.81
C THR A 55 2.17 -1.12 -4.27
N ARG A 56 2.51 -2.38 -3.97
CA ARG A 56 1.63 -3.51 -4.16
C ARG A 56 0.34 -3.04 -3.51
N ALA A 57 -0.63 -2.69 -4.35
CA ALA A 57 -1.79 -1.91 -3.97
C ALA A 57 -2.26 -2.45 -2.63
N ALA A 58 -2.24 -1.59 -1.60
CA ALA A 58 -2.85 -1.91 -0.33
C ALA A 58 -4.24 -2.41 -0.70
N ALA A 59 -4.46 -3.71 -0.49
CA ALA A 59 -5.69 -4.36 -0.88
C ALA A 59 -6.81 -3.63 -0.14
N ALA A 60 -7.55 -2.79 -0.87
CA ALA A 60 -8.82 -2.29 -0.40
C ALA A 60 -9.64 -3.53 0.01
N PRO A 61 -10.31 -3.53 1.17
CA PRO A 61 -11.07 -4.67 1.61
C PRO A 61 -12.16 -4.95 0.57
N ALA A 62 -11.97 -6.03 -0.19
CA ALA A 62 -12.88 -6.43 -1.23
C ALA A 62 -14.22 -6.75 -0.57
N ALA A 63 -15.18 -5.85 -0.78
CA ALA A 63 -16.58 -6.10 -0.52
C ALA A 63 -16.97 -7.44 -1.16
N LYS A 64 -17.46 -8.32 -0.31
CA LYS A 64 -18.04 -9.64 -0.56
C LYS A 64 -18.80 -9.66 -1.89
N ARG A 65 -18.23 -10.26 -2.94
CA ARG A 65 -18.96 -10.67 -4.14
C ARG A 65 -18.86 -12.17 -4.32
N LYS A 66 -20.00 -12.79 -4.09
CA LYS A 66 -20.33 -14.20 -4.29
C LYS A 66 -20.29 -14.50 -5.79
N GLY A 67 -19.53 -15.52 -6.19
CA GLY A 67 -19.80 -16.30 -7.40
C GLY A 67 -18.79 -16.20 -8.56
N ALA A 68 -18.48 -17.39 -9.08
CA ALA A 68 -18.04 -17.74 -10.44
C ALA A 68 -16.53 -17.76 -10.80
N LYS A 69 -15.98 -18.97 -10.65
CA LYS A 69 -15.18 -19.79 -11.60
C LYS A 69 -13.88 -19.25 -12.25
N LYS A 70 -12.77 -19.81 -11.73
CA LYS A 70 -11.78 -20.70 -12.39
C LYS A 70 -10.96 -20.16 -13.59
N ALA A 71 -9.69 -19.87 -13.37
CA ALA A 71 -8.54 -20.32 -14.19
C ALA A 71 -7.20 -19.95 -13.52
N GLY A 72 -6.29 -20.92 -13.38
CA GLY A 72 -4.88 -20.69 -13.02
C GLY A 72 -4.41 -21.40 -11.75
N ALA A 73 -4.32 -22.73 -11.78
CA ALA A 73 -3.66 -23.51 -10.73
C ALA A 73 -2.14 -23.22 -10.70
N LYS A 74 -1.65 -22.69 -9.57
CA LYS A 74 -0.30 -22.95 -9.07
C LYS A 74 -0.42 -23.22 -7.57
N ALA A 75 -0.39 -24.52 -7.25
CA ALA A 75 -0.28 -25.15 -5.94
C ALA A 75 -0.86 -24.35 -4.76
N ALA A 76 -2.14 -24.58 -4.45
CA ALA A 76 -2.56 -24.45 -3.05
C ALA A 76 -1.71 -25.47 -2.28
N SER A 77 -0.65 -25.01 -1.60
CA SER A 77 0.15 -25.87 -0.73
C SER A 77 -0.83 -26.62 0.16
N ALA A 78 -0.76 -27.95 0.12
CA ALA A 78 -1.59 -28.80 0.95
C ALA A 78 -1.53 -28.29 2.40
N PRO A 79 -2.64 -28.39 3.14
CA PRO A 79 -2.60 -28.47 4.60
C PRO A 79 -1.29 -29.13 5.06
N ARG A 80 -0.42 -28.42 5.78
CA ARG A 80 0.76 -29.05 6.39
C ARG A 80 0.43 -29.55 7.77
N PHE A 81 -0.51 -28.88 8.43
CA PHE A 81 -0.97 -29.24 9.76
C PHE A 81 -2.49 -29.17 9.86
N LYS A 82 -3.13 -30.12 10.55
CA LYS A 82 -4.55 -30.17 10.88
C LYS A 82 -4.75 -30.50 12.37
N ASP A 83 -5.87 -30.08 12.95
CA ASP A 83 -6.32 -30.54 14.26
C ASP A 83 -7.57 -31.42 14.17
N ASP A 84 -7.95 -32.01 15.31
CA ASP A 84 -9.15 -32.84 15.46
C ASP A 84 -10.46 -32.04 15.31
N GLN A 85 -10.38 -30.71 15.33
CA GLN A 85 -11.52 -29.79 15.19
C GLN A 85 -11.72 -29.33 13.74
N GLY A 86 -10.92 -29.86 12.80
CA GLY A 86 -11.00 -29.54 11.38
C GLY A 86 -10.33 -28.21 11.00
N ASN A 87 -9.57 -27.59 11.91
CA ASN A 87 -8.72 -26.45 11.60
C ASN A 87 -7.46 -26.92 10.88
N VAL A 88 -7.03 -26.13 9.91
CA VAL A 88 -5.93 -26.50 9.03
C VAL A 88 -5.01 -25.33 8.77
N TRP A 89 -3.70 -25.57 8.76
CA TRP A 89 -2.68 -24.57 8.53
C TRP A 89 -1.60 -25.08 7.56
N GLY A 90 -1.40 -24.33 6.48
CA GLY A 90 -0.43 -24.66 5.42
C GLY A 90 1.03 -24.39 5.76
N GLY A 91 1.37 -24.04 7.00
CA GLY A 91 2.75 -23.73 7.42
C GLY A 91 3.32 -22.41 6.88
N ARG A 92 2.49 -21.58 6.22
CA ARG A 92 2.88 -20.25 5.69
C ARG A 92 2.19 -19.14 6.48
N GLY A 93 2.93 -18.08 6.82
CA GLY A 93 2.41 -16.95 7.60
C GLY A 93 2.44 -17.20 9.12
N PRO A 94 1.77 -16.35 9.92
CA PRO A 94 1.76 -16.49 11.37
C PRO A 94 1.06 -17.79 11.82
N ARG A 95 1.62 -18.43 12.84
CA ARG A 95 1.04 -19.64 13.46
C ARG A 95 -0.32 -19.32 14.08
N PRO A 96 -1.39 -20.06 13.73
CA PRO A 96 -2.71 -19.84 14.30
C PRO A 96 -2.76 -20.26 15.78
N ALA A 97 -3.73 -19.71 16.51
CA ALA A 97 -3.86 -19.92 17.96
C ALA A 97 -4.05 -21.41 18.32
N TRP A 98 -4.85 -22.16 17.55
CA TRP A 98 -5.07 -23.59 17.77
C TRP A 98 -3.77 -24.40 17.65
N PHE A 99 -2.87 -24.04 16.72
CA PHE A 99 -1.59 -24.72 16.56
C PHE A 99 -0.67 -24.46 17.76
N LYS A 100 -0.68 -23.23 18.30
CA LYS A 100 0.07 -22.89 19.51
C LYS A 100 -0.49 -23.62 20.74
N ALA A 101 -1.80 -23.61 20.92
CA ALA A 101 -2.47 -24.32 22.01
C ALA A 101 -2.26 -25.84 21.93
N ALA A 102 -2.18 -26.40 20.72
CA ALA A 102 -1.86 -27.80 20.52
C ALA A 102 -0.40 -28.11 20.91
N LEU A 103 0.56 -27.24 20.60
CA LEU A 103 1.93 -27.36 21.10
C LEU A 103 2.04 -27.23 22.62
N GLU A 104 1.28 -26.31 23.22
CA GLU A 104 1.24 -26.11 24.67
C GLU A 104 0.54 -27.27 25.42
N SER A 105 -0.43 -27.92 24.78
CA SER A 105 -1.07 -29.13 25.31
C SER A 105 -0.23 -30.40 25.11
N GLY A 106 1.02 -30.27 24.66
CA GLY A 106 2.00 -31.35 24.56
C GLY A 106 1.93 -32.14 23.25
N LYS A 107 1.09 -31.74 22.28
CA LYS A 107 1.09 -32.34 20.94
C LYS A 107 2.29 -31.83 20.16
N THR A 108 2.97 -32.69 19.42
CA THR A 108 4.10 -32.26 18.60
C THR A 108 3.61 -31.73 17.24
N PRO A 109 4.41 -30.90 16.55
CA PRO A 109 4.10 -30.51 15.17
C PRO A 109 3.90 -31.71 14.23
N ALA A 110 4.50 -32.86 14.54
CA ALA A 110 4.35 -34.08 13.76
C ALA A 110 2.95 -34.72 13.95
N ASP A 111 2.40 -34.68 15.16
CA ASP A 111 1.05 -35.18 15.45
C ASP A 111 -0.03 -34.34 14.76
N LEU A 112 0.26 -33.06 14.59
CA LEU A 112 -0.62 -32.13 13.91
C LEU A 112 -0.39 -32.14 12.40
N ALA A 113 0.52 -32.95 11.83
CA ALA A 113 0.74 -32.97 10.39
C ALA A 113 -0.50 -33.52 9.65
N ALA A 114 -0.88 -32.88 8.54
CA ALA A 114 -2.08 -33.25 7.80
C ALA A 114 -1.89 -34.44 6.86
#